data_AF-A0A3C0X0S4-F1
#
_entry.id   AF-A0A3C0X0S4-F1
#
_cell.length_a   1.000
_cell.length_b   1.000
_cell.length_c   1.000
_cell.angle_alpha   90.00
_cell.angle_beta   90.00
_cell.angle_gamma   90.00
#
_symmetry.space_group_name_H-M   'P 1'
#
loop_
_entity.id
_entity.type
_entity.pdbx_description
1 polymer ?
#
loop_
_entity_poly.entity_id
_entity_poly.type
_entity_poly.pdbx_seq_one_letter_code
_entity_poly.pdbx_strand_id
1 'polypeptide(L)'
;MKKTITFISAALLGLSVLFSTGLSAFANGYSCDDGAISFSVHEAGDADGNGEVDIRDLVRMKRHISDADIEIDPAADINIDGDINAEDLSELRIMLLNM
;
A
#
# COMPACT_ATOMS: atom_id res chain seq x y z
N MET A 1 14.28 -35.58 -23.88
CA MET A 1 14.60 -34.25 -23.34
C MET A 1 13.81 -33.11 -24.01
N LYS A 2 13.69 -33.04 -25.35
CA LYS A 2 12.90 -31.97 -26.02
C LYS A 2 11.40 -32.00 -25.67
N LYS A 3 10.78 -33.20 -25.68
CA LYS A 3 9.35 -33.38 -25.34
C LYS A 3 9.02 -32.88 -23.93
N THR A 4 9.83 -33.21 -22.92
CA THR A 4 9.60 -32.82 -21.52
C THR A 4 9.70 -31.30 -21.30
N ILE A 5 10.60 -30.62 -22.00
CA ILE A 5 10.71 -29.15 -21.96
C ILE A 5 9.45 -28.50 -22.54
N THR A 6 8.93 -29.03 -23.67
CA THR A 6 7.69 -28.52 -24.28
C THR A 6 6.47 -28.73 -23.38
N PHE A 7 6.40 -29.84 -22.64
CA PHE A 7 5.31 -30.07 -21.67
C PHE A 7 5.39 -29.11 -20.48
N ILE A 8 6.59 -28.86 -19.95
CA ILE A 8 6.78 -27.90 -18.85
C ILE A 8 6.44 -26.48 -19.30
N SER A 9 6.85 -26.06 -20.50
CA SER A 9 6.51 -24.74 -21.02
C SER A 9 5.01 -24.56 -21.23
N ALA A 10 4.31 -25.59 -21.72
CA ALA A 10 2.86 -25.55 -21.89
C ALA A 10 2.12 -25.46 -20.54
N ALA A 11 2.60 -26.18 -19.53
CA ALA A 11 2.04 -26.12 -18.17
C ALA A 11 2.27 -24.74 -17.52
N LEU A 12 3.45 -24.14 -17.71
CA LEU A 12 3.77 -22.82 -17.17
C LEU A 12 2.92 -21.71 -17.80
N LEU A 13 2.70 -21.78 -19.12
CA LEU A 13 1.81 -20.87 -19.83
C LEU A 13 0.35 -21.05 -19.40
N GLY A 14 -0.09 -22.29 -19.19
CA GLY A 14 -1.43 -22.55 -18.65
C GLY A 14 -1.64 -21.96 -17.27
N LEU A 15 -0.65 -22.09 -16.38
CA LEU A 15 -0.72 -21.57 -15.02
C LEU A 15 -0.73 -20.04 -14.98
N SER A 16 0.05 -19.36 -15.82
CA SER A 16 0.06 -17.89 -15.88
C SER A 16 -1.23 -17.31 -16.43
N VAL A 17 -1.85 -17.98 -17.42
CA VAL A 17 -3.16 -17.60 -17.94
C VAL A 17 -4.25 -17.79 -16.87
N LEU A 18 -4.22 -18.89 -16.14
CA LEU A 18 -5.16 -19.12 -15.02
C LEU A 18 -5.00 -18.06 -13.92
N PHE A 19 -3.76 -17.71 -13.57
CA PHE A 19 -3.51 -16.67 -12.57
C PHE A 19 -3.98 -15.28 -13.04
N SER A 20 -3.72 -14.91 -14.30
CA SER A 20 -4.12 -13.62 -14.87
C SER A 20 -5.64 -13.48 -15.04
N THR A 21 -6.29 -14.52 -15.55
CA THR A 21 -7.76 -14.56 -15.70
C THR A 21 -8.47 -14.65 -14.35
N GLY A 22 -7.92 -15.39 -13.37
CA GLY A 22 -8.44 -15.44 -12.01
C GLY A 22 -8.35 -14.10 -11.29
N LEU A 23 -7.21 -13.40 -11.40
CA LEU A 23 -7.03 -12.08 -10.80
C LEU A 23 -7.95 -11.02 -11.43
N SER A 24 -8.12 -11.04 -12.75
CA SER A 24 -9.01 -10.10 -13.45
C SER A 24 -10.49 -10.37 -13.22
N ALA A 25 -10.90 -11.64 -13.08
CA ALA A 25 -12.26 -11.99 -12.68
C ALA A 25 -12.54 -11.59 -11.22
N PHE A 26 -11.55 -11.70 -10.34
CA PHE A 26 -11.64 -11.24 -8.96
C PHE A 26 -11.81 -9.71 -8.90
N ALA A 27 -10.98 -8.94 -9.61
CA ALA A 27 -11.06 -7.47 -9.58
C ALA A 27 -12.37 -6.90 -10.14
N ASN A 28 -13.00 -7.55 -11.13
CA ASN A 28 -14.26 -7.09 -11.72
C ASN A 28 -15.51 -7.50 -10.91
N GLY A 29 -15.39 -8.42 -9.95
CA GLY A 29 -16.51 -8.92 -9.14
C GLY A 29 -16.88 -8.04 -7.96
N TYR A 30 -15.95 -7.21 -7.48
CA TYR A 30 -16.13 -6.38 -6.28
C TYR A 30 -16.11 -4.91 -6.65
N SER A 31 -17.20 -4.42 -7.25
CA SER A 31 -17.56 -3.00 -7.18
C SER A 31 -18.35 -2.68 -5.89
N CYS A 32 -18.49 -3.67 -5.01
CA CYS A 32 -19.03 -3.54 -3.67
C CYS A 32 -17.95 -3.95 -2.68
N ASP A 33 -17.61 -3.02 -1.80
CA ASP A 33 -16.65 -3.16 -0.71
C ASP A 33 -17.23 -4.15 0.32
N ASP A 34 -17.02 -5.44 0.10
CA ASP A 34 -17.51 -6.53 0.96
C ASP A 34 -16.41 -7.10 1.89
N GLY A 35 -15.25 -6.46 1.90
CA GLY A 35 -14.14 -6.78 2.79
C GLY A 35 -13.38 -8.06 2.44
N ALA A 36 -13.60 -8.67 1.28
CA ALA A 36 -12.83 -9.84 0.85
C ALA A 36 -11.34 -9.49 0.61
N ILE A 37 -11.06 -8.31 0.04
CA ILE A 37 -9.76 -7.63 -0.04
C ILE A 37 -10.04 -6.12 -0.14
N SER A 38 -9.69 -5.34 0.89
CA SER A 38 -9.79 -3.88 0.84
C SER A 38 -8.44 -3.28 0.47
N PHE A 39 -8.35 -2.63 -0.68
CA PHE A 39 -7.27 -1.70 -1.00
C PHE A 39 -7.71 -0.34 -0.46
N SER A 40 -7.43 -0.11 0.82
CA SER A 40 -7.57 1.22 1.37
C SER A 40 -6.45 2.06 0.78
N VAL A 41 -6.80 2.92 -0.18
CA VAL A 41 -5.89 3.95 -0.69
C VAL A 41 -5.87 5.03 0.37
N HIS A 42 -5.09 4.82 1.41
CA HIS A 42 -4.79 5.93 2.31
C HIS A 42 -3.92 6.90 1.53
N GLU A 43 -4.23 8.18 1.65
CA GLU A 43 -3.42 9.22 1.03
C GLU A 43 -2.06 9.23 1.73
N ALA A 44 -0.97 9.14 0.96
CA ALA A 44 0.36 9.09 1.54
C ALA A 44 0.61 10.35 2.39
N GLY A 45 0.88 10.15 3.69
CA GLY A 45 1.01 11.22 4.66
C GLY A 45 -0.20 11.43 5.59
N ASP A 46 -1.32 10.71 5.39
CA ASP A 46 -2.48 10.71 6.29
C ASP A 46 -2.20 9.89 7.55
N ALA A 47 -1.49 10.48 8.51
CA ALA A 47 -1.05 9.81 9.72
C ALA A 47 -2.18 9.60 10.75
N ASP A 48 -3.27 10.36 10.67
CA ASP A 48 -4.42 10.24 11.56
C ASP A 48 -5.60 9.43 10.98
N GLY A 49 -5.52 9.05 9.70
CA GLY A 49 -6.47 8.19 9.00
C GLY A 49 -7.79 8.89 8.66
N ASN A 50 -7.79 10.22 8.58
CA ASN A 50 -9.00 11.01 8.37
C ASN A 50 -9.34 11.23 6.87
N GLY A 51 -8.45 10.82 5.97
CA GLY A 51 -8.57 10.97 4.51
C GLY A 51 -8.12 12.32 3.96
N GLU A 52 -7.47 13.17 4.77
CA GLU A 52 -6.89 14.46 4.38
C GLU A 52 -5.45 14.56 4.91
N VAL A 53 -4.51 15.00 4.06
CA VAL A 53 -3.13 15.26 4.49
C VAL A 53 -2.99 16.72 4.94
N ASP A 54 -2.88 16.95 6.25
CA ASP A 54 -2.71 18.29 6.83
C ASP A 54 -1.70 18.39 8.00
N ILE A 55 -1.66 19.55 8.66
CA ILE A 55 -0.72 19.82 9.76
C ILE A 55 -0.95 18.94 11.01
N ARG A 56 -2.17 18.38 11.17
CA ARG A 56 -2.55 17.46 12.25
C ARG A 56 -1.78 16.16 12.13
N ASP A 57 -1.62 15.64 10.92
CA ASP A 57 -0.82 14.44 10.63
C ASP A 57 0.63 14.64 11.07
N LEU A 58 1.17 15.81 10.76
CA LEU A 58 2.52 16.18 11.15
C LEU A 58 2.71 16.27 12.68
N VAL A 59 1.70 16.78 13.39
CA VAL A 59 1.72 16.79 14.87
C VAL A 59 1.61 15.36 15.41
N ARG A 60 0.77 14.52 14.82
CA ARG A 60 0.57 13.13 15.25
C ARG A 60 1.82 12.29 15.03
N MET A 61 2.43 12.38 13.86
CA MET A 61 3.66 11.70 13.52
C MET A 61 4.83 12.14 14.39
N LYS A 62 4.96 13.44 14.67
CA LYS A 62 5.96 13.95 15.62
C LYS A 62 5.77 13.39 17.03
N ARG A 63 4.52 13.23 17.46
CA ARG A 63 4.22 12.61 18.76
C ARG A 63 4.55 11.11 18.74
N HIS A 64 4.22 10.38 17.68
CA HIS A 64 4.58 8.97 17.51
C HIS A 64 6.10 8.75 17.58
N ILE A 65 6.89 9.58 16.88
CA ILE A 65 8.36 9.53 16.92
C ILE A 65 8.91 9.82 18.33
N SER A 66 8.22 10.66 19.11
CA SER A 66 8.65 11.02 20.47
C SER A 66 8.15 10.05 21.53
N ASP A 67 7.02 9.40 21.28
CA ASP A 67 6.27 8.54 22.20
C ASP A 67 5.57 7.44 21.39
N ALA A 68 6.18 6.24 21.40
CA ALA A 68 5.80 5.12 20.54
C ALA A 68 4.43 4.50 20.87
N ASP A 69 3.76 4.93 21.94
CA ASP A 69 2.46 4.40 22.37
C ASP A 69 1.25 5.04 21.66
N ILE A 70 1.51 5.94 20.70
CA ILE A 70 0.47 6.59 19.90
C ILE A 70 0.20 5.76 18.65
N GLU A 71 -1.03 5.27 18.51
CA GLU A 71 -1.50 4.65 17.28
C GLU A 71 -1.44 5.64 16.11
N ILE A 72 -0.82 5.20 15.02
CA ILE A 72 -0.59 5.97 13.80
C ILE A 72 -0.98 5.10 12.60
N ASP A 73 -1.53 5.71 11.56
CA ASP A 73 -1.87 4.99 10.35
C ASP A 73 -0.59 4.58 9.59
N PRO A 74 -0.54 3.38 8.99
CA PRO A 74 0.56 2.97 8.11
C PRO A 74 0.83 3.93 6.94
N ALA A 75 -0.14 4.76 6.54
CA ALA A 75 0.03 5.79 5.52
C ALA A 75 1.03 6.89 5.91
N ALA A 76 1.44 6.95 7.18
CA ALA A 76 2.51 7.81 7.68
C ALA A 76 3.92 7.40 7.19
N ASP A 77 4.10 6.16 6.73
CA ASP A 77 5.32 5.69 6.07
C ASP A 77 5.27 6.12 4.58
N ILE A 78 5.83 7.29 4.30
CA ILE A 78 5.73 7.94 2.98
C ILE A 78 6.80 7.38 2.04
N ASN A 79 7.99 7.06 2.57
CA ASN A 79 9.09 6.53 1.78
C ASN A 79 9.00 4.99 1.59
N ILE A 80 8.07 4.32 2.28
CA ILE A 80 7.78 2.88 2.23
C ILE A 80 9.02 2.06 2.64
N ASP A 81 9.78 2.54 3.61
CA ASP A 81 10.92 1.84 4.19
C ASP A 81 10.53 0.88 5.33
N GLY A 82 9.29 0.99 5.82
CA GLY A 82 8.71 0.19 6.88
C GLY A 82 8.85 0.79 8.28
N ASP A 83 9.51 1.94 8.44
CA ASP A 83 9.81 2.61 9.70
C ASP A 83 9.34 4.08 9.69
N ILE A 84 8.28 4.39 10.42
CA ILE A 84 7.78 5.79 10.51
C ILE A 84 8.74 6.65 11.33
N ASN A 85 9.50 7.51 10.65
CA ASN A 85 10.61 8.23 11.27
C ASN A 85 10.73 9.70 10.81
N ALA A 86 11.88 10.32 11.10
CA ALA A 86 12.12 11.74 10.80
C ALA A 86 12.25 12.03 9.29
N GLU A 87 12.56 11.02 8.49
CA GLU A 87 12.59 11.09 7.02
C GLU A 87 11.18 11.30 6.47
N ASP A 88 10.21 10.47 6.88
CA ASP A 88 8.79 10.66 6.52
C ASP A 88 8.29 12.04 6.96
N LEU A 89 8.70 12.51 8.14
CA LEU A 89 8.28 13.84 8.63
C LEU A 89 8.81 14.97 7.76
N SER A 90 9.95 14.77 7.13
CA SER A 90 10.52 15.72 6.18
C SER A 90 9.77 15.68 4.86
N GLU A 91 9.39 14.49 4.38
CA GLU A 91 8.59 14.32 3.17
C GLU A 91 7.18 14.89 3.32
N LEU A 92 6.52 14.61 4.44
CA LEU A 92 5.20 15.17 4.77
C LEU A 92 5.21 16.70 4.75
N ARG A 93 6.30 17.33 5.23
CA ARG A 93 6.46 18.79 5.16
C ARG A 93 6.56 19.31 3.74
N ILE A 94 7.28 18.59 2.88
CA ILE A 94 7.45 18.97 1.47
C ILE A 94 6.10 18.88 0.76
N MET A 95 5.35 17.79 1.00
CA MET A 95 3.99 17.60 0.48
C MET A 95 3.04 18.72 0.92
N LEU A 96 2.99 19.06 2.21
CA LEU A 96 2.13 20.12 2.73
C LEU A 96 2.47 21.52 2.20
N LEU A 97 3.73 21.73 1.81
CA LEU A 97 4.21 22.99 1.27
C LEU A 97 4.16 23.03 -0.27
N ASN A 98 3.74 21.94 -0.94
CA ASN A 98 3.77 21.78 -2.39
C ASN A 98 5.15 22.15 -3.00
N MET A 99 6.24 21.76 -2.32
CA MET A 99 7.61 22.07 -2.76
C MET A 99 8.27 20.92 -3.52
#